data_AF-A0A931FJX7-F1
#
_entry.id   AF-A0A931FJX7-F1
#
_cell.length_a   1.000
_cell.length_b   1.000
_cell.length_c   1.000
_cell.angle_alpha   90.00
_cell.angle_beta   90.00
_cell.angle_gamma   90.00
#
_symmetry.space_group_name_H-M   'P 1'
#
loop_
_entity.id
_entity.type
_entity.pdbx_description
1 polymer ?
#
loop_
_entity_poly.entity_id
_entity_poly.type
_entity_poly.pdbx_seq_one_letter_code
_entity_poly.pdbx_strand_id
1 'polypeptide(L)'
;MPDELSIKITREKDGSAPSLTNMSLDAAQSVKVFIESFTEYARAHSEDSHIKILDTGNAIDNILTLPEADNSASDEILDVVNSESESDNLVKVFNLIRKRISENGLSYEVNLKHQDEIVNLTEKFKSKRFITKQQADPPLQEEVVFVRGMIYESGGMNVTNIHIKPKKGKPLGISCSQAEARKFSKLLYSTVFVSAVRQWKKPKDVTMRLLDVYKDEEQFERFQALYHEYTDSESSERFNKLREDLISTLTKFGAASPRISRIMRLYNHALSDRGIIRTILFILKPLRHEKAIASLYDDLATVLKNGNTQHSY
;
A
#
# COMPACT_ATOMS: atom_id res chain seq x y z
N MET A 1 14.10 -21.83 28.79
CA MET A 1 13.98 -20.78 29.82
C MET A 1 13.22 -19.64 29.18
N PRO A 2 12.31 -18.97 29.91
CA PRO A 2 11.58 -17.86 29.33
C PRO A 2 12.51 -16.68 29.06
N ASP A 3 12.22 -15.94 28.00
CA ASP A 3 12.87 -14.68 27.71
C ASP A 3 12.44 -13.62 28.73
N GLU A 4 13.31 -12.64 29.00
CA GLU A 4 13.09 -11.66 30.05
C GLU A 4 13.58 -10.26 29.65
N LEU A 5 12.75 -9.24 29.84
CA LEU A 5 13.17 -7.84 29.78
C LEU A 5 13.37 -7.32 31.21
N SER A 6 14.60 -6.92 31.54
CA SER A 6 15.00 -6.38 32.84
C SER A 6 15.37 -4.90 32.72
N ILE A 7 14.80 -4.08 33.61
CA ILE A 7 15.13 -2.66 33.78
C ILE A 7 15.56 -2.44 35.22
N LYS A 8 16.86 -2.20 35.43
CA LYS A 8 17.47 -1.98 36.74
C LYS A 8 17.70 -0.51 36.98
N ILE A 9 17.26 -0.02 38.14
CA ILE A 9 17.74 1.23 38.72
C ILE A 9 19.01 0.88 39.50
N THR A 10 20.16 1.40 39.09
CA THR A 10 21.47 1.04 39.68
C THR A 10 22.04 2.11 40.60
N ARG A 11 21.66 3.38 40.41
CA ARG A 11 22.03 4.48 41.31
C ARG A 11 20.94 5.55 41.36
N GLU A 12 20.75 6.09 42.55
CA GLU A 12 19.97 7.29 42.79
C GLU A 12 20.70 8.55 42.27
N LYS A 13 19.98 9.67 42.18
CA LYS A 13 20.52 10.95 41.68
C LYS A 13 21.65 11.50 42.56
N ASP A 14 21.62 11.22 43.86
CA ASP A 14 22.67 11.58 44.82
C ASP A 14 23.85 10.60 44.83
N GLY A 15 23.80 9.55 44.00
CA GLY A 15 24.82 8.52 43.88
C GLY A 15 24.67 7.37 44.87
N SER A 16 23.65 7.39 45.75
CA SER A 16 23.36 6.30 46.67
C SER A 16 22.80 5.06 45.98
N ALA A 17 22.85 3.92 46.67
CA ALA A 17 22.25 2.68 46.22
C ALA A 17 20.73 2.76 46.38
N PRO A 18 19.94 2.43 45.34
CA PRO A 18 18.49 2.42 45.44
C PRO A 18 18.03 1.24 46.30
N SER A 19 16.95 1.43 47.07
CA SER A 19 16.29 0.38 47.85
C SER A 19 14.78 0.58 47.85
N LEU A 20 14.00 -0.51 47.80
CA LEU A 20 12.55 -0.44 47.92
C LEU A 20 12.09 0.11 49.28
N THR A 21 12.90 -0.06 50.32
CA THR A 21 12.56 0.39 51.68
C THR A 21 12.79 1.89 51.90
N ASN A 22 13.65 2.51 51.09
CA ASN A 22 14.01 3.92 51.20
C ASN A 22 14.30 4.54 49.82
N MET A 23 13.33 4.41 48.90
CA MET A 23 13.46 4.92 47.53
C MET A 23 13.20 6.42 47.45
N SER A 24 13.92 7.09 46.55
CA SER A 24 13.56 8.46 46.18
C SER A 24 12.20 8.51 45.47
N LEU A 25 11.54 9.67 45.50
CA LEU A 25 10.31 9.89 44.73
C LEU A 25 10.52 9.62 43.23
N ASP A 26 11.71 9.93 42.72
CA ASP A 26 12.05 9.69 41.32
C ASP A 26 12.21 8.19 41.02
N ALA A 27 12.83 7.42 41.91
CA ALA A 27 12.90 5.97 41.77
C ALA A 27 11.51 5.33 41.84
N ALA A 28 10.68 5.74 42.80
CA ALA A 28 9.29 5.29 42.95
C ALA A 28 8.46 5.53 41.69
N GLN A 29 8.53 6.74 41.15
CA GLN A 29 7.81 7.09 39.93
C GLN A 29 8.34 6.34 38.70
N SER A 30 9.62 5.95 38.69
CA SER A 30 10.19 5.13 37.60
C SER A 30 9.68 3.70 37.64
N VAL A 31 9.72 3.08 38.83
CA VAL A 31 9.14 1.75 39.07
C VAL A 31 7.67 1.73 38.64
N LYS A 32 6.89 2.76 39.01
CA LYS A 32 5.50 2.90 38.57
C LYS A 32 5.37 2.87 37.03
N VAL A 33 6.14 3.70 36.32
CA VAL A 33 6.08 3.76 34.85
C VAL A 33 6.45 2.41 34.23
N PHE A 34 7.48 1.73 34.77
CA PHE A 34 7.91 0.43 34.24
C PHE A 34 6.83 -0.64 34.41
N ILE A 35 6.19 -0.71 35.59
CA ILE A 35 5.09 -1.65 35.84
C ILE A 35 3.90 -1.35 34.93
N GLU A 36 3.51 -0.08 34.80
CA GLU A 36 2.38 0.32 33.94
C GLU A 36 2.66 -0.04 32.46
N SER A 37 3.87 0.25 31.97
CA SER A 37 4.28 -0.10 30.61
C SER A 37 4.38 -1.60 30.37
N PHE A 38 4.94 -2.37 31.32
CA PHE A 38 4.99 -3.83 31.24
C PHE A 38 3.59 -4.44 31.29
N THR A 39 2.68 -3.88 32.09
CA THR A 39 1.29 -4.33 32.15
C THR A 39 0.57 -4.07 30.83
N GLU A 40 0.80 -2.91 30.21
CA GLU A 40 0.24 -2.58 28.90
C GLU A 40 0.78 -3.51 27.81
N TYR A 41 2.08 -3.79 27.82
CA TYR A 41 2.72 -4.76 26.91
C TYR A 41 2.15 -6.17 27.09
N ALA A 42 2.08 -6.67 28.34
CA ALA A 42 1.59 -8.00 28.67
C ALA A 42 0.15 -8.23 28.19
N ARG A 43 -0.73 -7.23 28.38
CA ARG A 43 -2.13 -7.28 27.91
C ARG A 43 -2.27 -7.47 26.40
N ALA A 44 -1.25 -7.11 25.62
CA ALA A 44 -1.27 -7.24 24.17
C ALA A 44 -0.82 -8.63 23.67
N HIS A 45 -0.12 -9.44 24.48
CA HIS A 45 0.56 -10.67 24.01
C HIS A 45 0.04 -11.97 24.64
N SER A 46 -0.35 -12.00 25.93
CA SER A 46 -1.14 -13.10 26.55
C SER A 46 -1.27 -12.93 28.08
N GLU A 47 -2.15 -13.72 28.71
CA GLU A 47 -2.34 -13.76 30.17
C GLU A 47 -1.16 -14.39 30.95
N ASP A 48 -0.24 -15.08 30.26
CA ASP A 48 0.87 -15.83 30.88
C ASP A 48 2.14 -14.99 31.15
N SER A 49 2.11 -13.69 30.86
CA SER A 49 3.22 -12.79 31.18
C SER A 49 3.29 -12.49 32.68
N HIS A 50 4.49 -12.48 33.25
CA HIS A 50 4.70 -12.21 34.68
C HIS A 50 5.61 -11.00 34.89
N ILE A 51 5.20 -10.10 35.78
CA ILE A 51 5.99 -8.94 36.19
C ILE A 51 6.54 -9.20 37.60
N LYS A 52 7.85 -9.08 37.77
CA LYS A 52 8.56 -9.22 39.05
C LYS A 52 9.33 -7.94 39.36
N ILE A 53 9.41 -7.62 40.65
CA ILE A 53 10.28 -6.55 41.17
C ILE A 53 11.21 -7.19 42.18
N LEU A 54 12.52 -7.03 42.00
CA LEU A 54 13.54 -7.56 42.90
C LEU A 54 14.35 -6.40 43.49
N ASP A 55 14.55 -6.41 44.81
CA ASP A 55 15.54 -5.56 45.49
C ASP A 55 16.76 -6.40 45.80
N THR A 56 17.89 -6.08 45.18
CA THR A 56 19.16 -6.79 45.39
C THR A 56 20.05 -6.11 46.43
N GLY A 57 19.56 -5.07 47.10
CA GLY A 57 20.29 -4.24 48.06
C GLY A 57 21.23 -3.21 47.41
N ASN A 58 21.48 -3.33 46.11
CA ASN A 58 22.29 -2.39 45.32
C ASN A 58 21.60 -1.95 44.02
N ALA A 59 20.45 -2.54 43.69
CA ALA A 59 19.65 -2.20 42.53
C ALA A 59 18.19 -2.57 42.80
N ILE A 60 17.28 -1.86 42.11
CA ILE A 60 15.88 -2.25 42.00
C ILE A 60 15.67 -2.75 40.57
N ASP A 61 15.41 -4.04 40.41
CA ASP A 61 15.21 -4.70 39.12
C ASP A 61 13.72 -4.90 38.84
N ASN A 62 13.26 -4.41 37.70
CA ASN A 62 11.91 -4.61 37.19
C ASN A 62 12.01 -5.58 36.02
N ILE A 63 11.46 -6.78 36.19
CA ILE A 63 11.58 -7.88 35.23
C ILE A 63 10.21 -8.21 34.66
N LEU A 64 10.11 -8.19 33.34
CA LEU A 64 9.00 -8.76 32.58
C LEU A 64 9.45 -10.11 32.02
N THR A 65 8.87 -11.19 32.52
CA THR A 65 9.03 -12.54 31.95
C THR A 65 8.04 -12.71 30.80
N LEU A 66 8.56 -13.05 29.62
CA LEU A 66 7.81 -13.22 28.38
C LEU A 66 7.29 -14.65 28.23
N PRO A 67 6.18 -14.89 27.50
CA PRO A 67 5.60 -16.22 27.34
C PRO A 67 6.54 -17.18 26.59
N GLU A 68 6.75 -18.40 27.11
CA GLU A 68 7.64 -19.40 26.48
C GLU A 68 7.12 -19.88 25.11
N ALA A 69 5.82 -19.79 24.86
CA ALA A 69 5.22 -20.19 23.59
C ALA A 69 5.41 -19.16 22.47
N ASP A 70 5.94 -17.97 22.79
CA ASP A 70 5.98 -16.83 21.89
C ASP A 70 7.41 -16.30 21.70
N ASN A 71 8.19 -17.02 20.90
CA ASN A 71 9.52 -16.58 20.48
C ASN A 71 9.50 -15.22 19.77
N SER A 72 8.33 -14.73 19.33
CA SER A 72 8.21 -13.43 18.66
C SER A 72 8.20 -12.23 19.61
N ALA A 73 7.89 -12.42 20.89
CA ALA A 73 7.79 -11.30 21.84
C ALA A 73 9.14 -10.56 22.04
N SER A 74 10.24 -11.30 22.15
CA SER A 74 11.58 -10.72 22.24
C SER A 74 12.00 -10.04 20.93
N ASP A 75 11.66 -10.64 19.80
CA ASP A 75 11.91 -10.06 18.47
C ASP A 75 11.16 -8.73 18.32
N GLU A 76 9.92 -8.63 18.79
CA GLU A 76 9.17 -7.38 18.76
C GLU A 76 9.80 -6.27 19.61
N ILE A 77 10.38 -6.62 20.76
CA ILE A 77 11.13 -5.65 21.59
C ILE A 77 12.35 -5.14 20.82
N LEU A 78 13.09 -6.05 20.19
CA LEU A 78 14.24 -5.71 19.34
C LEU A 78 13.81 -4.84 18.16
N ASP A 79 12.69 -5.16 17.51
CA ASP A 79 12.10 -4.39 16.42
C ASP A 79 11.77 -2.96 16.87
N VAL A 80 11.16 -2.78 18.04
CA VAL A 80 10.87 -1.43 18.56
C VAL A 80 12.17 -0.66 18.79
N VAL A 81 13.14 -1.30 19.42
CA VAL A 81 14.42 -0.69 19.78
C VAL A 81 15.27 -0.35 18.54
N ASN A 82 15.09 -1.10 17.46
CA ASN A 82 15.74 -0.87 16.16
C ASN A 82 14.91 0.00 15.20
N SER A 83 13.73 0.46 15.61
CA SER A 83 12.79 1.23 14.76
C SER A 83 12.29 0.46 13.53
N GLU A 84 12.17 -0.85 13.68
CA GLU A 84 11.64 -1.78 12.67
C GLU A 84 10.20 -2.23 12.99
N SER A 85 9.71 -1.94 14.20
CA SER A 85 8.35 -2.29 14.61
C SER A 85 7.29 -1.50 13.83
N GLU A 86 6.26 -2.20 13.37
CA GLU A 86 5.08 -1.63 12.70
C GLU A 86 3.96 -1.26 13.70
N SER A 87 4.12 -1.61 14.98
CA SER A 87 3.11 -1.39 16.01
C SER A 87 3.30 -0.05 16.72
N ASP A 88 2.47 0.93 16.34
CA ASP A 88 2.40 2.24 17.00
C ASP A 88 2.16 2.14 18.51
N ASN A 89 1.42 1.14 18.95
CA ASN A 89 1.11 0.96 20.37
C ASN A 89 2.34 0.47 21.15
N LEU A 90 3.06 -0.53 20.62
CA LEU A 90 4.31 -0.98 21.23
C LEU A 90 5.34 0.15 21.29
N VAL A 91 5.51 0.88 20.18
CA VAL A 91 6.42 2.02 20.11
C VAL A 91 6.04 3.11 21.14
N LYS A 92 4.75 3.33 21.43
CA LYS A 92 4.32 4.25 22.49
C LYS A 92 4.70 3.76 23.88
N VAL A 93 4.44 2.49 24.20
CA VAL A 93 4.78 1.87 25.49
C VAL A 93 6.26 2.02 25.79
N PHE A 94 7.13 1.59 24.87
CA PHE A 94 8.58 1.67 25.07
C PHE A 94 9.12 3.10 25.07
N ASN A 95 8.45 4.04 24.40
CA ASN A 95 8.80 5.46 24.49
C ASN A 95 8.49 6.06 25.87
N LEU A 96 7.50 5.57 26.62
CA LEU A 96 7.25 5.98 28.00
C LEU A 96 8.41 5.57 28.91
N ILE A 97 8.86 4.32 28.78
CA ILE A 97 10.02 3.77 29.49
C ILE A 97 11.28 4.59 29.16
N ARG A 98 11.59 4.73 27.87
CA ARG A 98 12.74 5.51 27.38
C ARG A 98 12.72 6.94 27.93
N LYS A 99 11.57 7.62 27.83
CA LYS A 99 11.41 8.98 28.34
C LYS A 99 11.78 9.05 29.82
N ARG A 100 11.26 8.14 30.65
CA ARG A 100 11.55 8.09 32.08
C ARG A 100 13.04 7.87 32.37
N ILE A 101 13.67 6.94 31.66
CA ILE A 101 15.11 6.65 31.76
C ILE A 101 15.96 7.89 31.42
N SER A 102 15.53 8.68 30.43
CA SER A 102 16.30 9.83 29.96
C SER A 102 16.16 11.12 30.78
N GLU A 103 15.08 11.28 31.58
CA GLU A 103 14.69 12.59 32.12
C GLU A 103 14.93 12.80 33.62
N ASN A 104 15.07 11.74 34.43
CA ASN A 104 15.05 11.89 35.90
C ASN A 104 16.40 11.80 36.60
N GLY A 105 17.50 11.64 35.86
CA GLY A 105 18.86 11.68 36.40
C GLY A 105 19.27 10.46 37.24
N LEU A 106 18.48 9.38 37.25
CA LEU A 106 18.89 8.09 37.82
C LEU A 106 19.80 7.34 36.84
N SER A 107 20.57 6.37 37.35
CA SER A 107 21.33 5.45 36.51
C SER A 107 20.57 4.15 36.27
N TYR A 108 20.56 3.71 35.01
CA TYR A 108 19.82 2.54 34.58
C TYR A 108 20.68 1.54 33.83
N GLU A 109 20.28 0.28 33.91
CA GLU A 109 20.72 -0.81 33.04
C GLU A 109 19.46 -1.49 32.47
N VAL A 110 19.42 -1.65 31.15
CA VAL A 110 18.32 -2.32 30.44
C VAL A 110 18.89 -3.52 29.68
N ASN A 111 18.37 -4.70 29.97
CA ASN A 111 18.83 -5.96 29.39
C ASN A 111 17.64 -6.77 28.88
N LEU A 112 17.78 -7.36 27.70
CA LEU A 112 16.87 -8.37 27.18
C LEU A 112 17.60 -9.71 27.19
N LYS A 113 17.07 -10.68 27.92
CA LYS A 113 17.49 -12.07 27.85
C LYS A 113 16.67 -12.74 26.74
N HIS A 114 17.35 -13.17 25.68
CA HIS A 114 16.77 -13.85 24.53
C HIS A 114 17.57 -15.12 24.24
N GLN A 115 16.92 -16.30 24.28
CA GLN A 115 17.57 -17.58 23.98
C GLN A 115 18.89 -17.83 24.75
N ASP A 116 18.89 -17.50 26.04
CA ASP A 116 20.04 -17.56 26.96
C ASP A 116 21.18 -16.56 26.70
N GLU A 117 21.05 -15.67 25.71
CA GLU A 117 21.93 -14.52 25.51
C GLU A 117 21.36 -13.27 26.19
N ILE A 118 22.25 -12.41 26.71
CA ILE A 118 21.87 -11.12 27.30
C ILE A 118 22.27 -10.00 26.35
N VAL A 119 21.27 -9.31 25.80
CA VAL A 119 21.44 -8.14 24.95
C VAL A 119 21.28 -6.88 25.79
N ASN A 120 22.34 -6.07 25.89
CA ASN A 120 22.26 -4.78 26.58
C ASN A 120 21.61 -3.72 25.69
N LEU A 121 20.48 -3.17 26.13
CA LEU A 121 19.69 -2.17 25.40
C LEU A 121 19.81 -0.77 26.03
N THR A 122 20.63 -0.60 27.06
CA THR A 122 20.71 0.63 27.88
C THR A 122 20.90 1.88 27.04
N GLU A 123 21.86 1.88 26.13
CA GLU A 123 22.15 3.05 25.29
C GLU A 123 21.01 3.35 24.32
N LYS A 124 20.29 2.32 23.84
CA LYS A 124 19.12 2.53 22.98
C LYS A 124 18.00 3.25 23.73
N PHE A 125 17.73 2.85 24.98
CA PHE A 125 16.75 3.52 25.84
C PHE A 125 17.19 4.91 26.35
N LYS A 126 18.49 5.23 26.30
CA LYS A 126 18.99 6.59 26.55
C LYS A 126 19.05 7.46 25.28
N SER A 127 18.94 6.85 24.10
CA SER A 127 19.08 7.53 22.82
C SER A 127 17.82 8.29 22.40
N LYS A 128 17.63 8.52 21.09
CA LYS A 128 16.46 9.22 20.53
C LYS A 128 15.19 8.40 20.71
N ARG A 129 14.05 9.05 20.48
CA ARG A 129 12.72 8.43 20.50
C ARG A 129 12.65 7.28 19.49
N PHE A 130 12.06 6.15 19.88
CA PHE A 130 11.76 5.05 18.96
C PHE A 130 10.67 5.48 17.96
N ILE A 131 10.79 5.04 16.71
CA ILE A 131 9.89 5.42 15.62
C ILE A 131 9.27 4.15 15.03
N THR A 132 7.97 4.21 14.74
CA THR A 132 7.28 3.16 14.01
C THR A 132 7.77 3.11 12.57
N LYS A 133 8.08 1.92 12.08
CA LYS A 133 8.41 1.69 10.67
C LYS A 133 7.23 2.13 9.81
N GLN A 134 7.45 3.10 8.92
CA GLN A 134 6.45 3.47 7.95
C GLN A 134 6.34 2.36 6.92
N GLN A 135 5.18 1.70 6.86
CA GLN A 135 4.88 0.80 5.75
C GLN A 135 4.86 1.59 4.43
N ALA A 136 5.51 1.05 3.41
CA ALA A 136 5.43 1.62 2.08
C ALA A 136 3.97 1.64 1.61
N ASP A 137 3.57 2.75 0.99
CA ASP A 137 2.27 2.86 0.36
C ASP A 137 2.13 1.73 -0.69
N PRO A 138 1.00 0.98 -0.70
CA PRO A 138 0.83 -0.07 -1.68
C PRO A 138 0.88 0.53 -3.10
N PRO A 139 1.50 -0.19 -4.06
CA PRO A 139 1.61 0.29 -5.43
C PRO A 139 0.21 0.45 -6.04
N LEU A 140 0.06 1.49 -6.87
CA LEU A 140 -1.15 1.68 -7.65
C LEU A 140 -1.40 0.45 -8.53
N GLN A 141 -2.60 -0.11 -8.42
CA GLN A 141 -3.09 -1.18 -9.27
C GLN A 141 -4.02 -0.59 -10.32
N GLU A 142 -4.02 -1.18 -11.53
CA GLU A 142 -4.94 -0.84 -12.61
C GLU A 142 -5.44 -2.11 -13.31
N GLU A 143 -6.68 -2.06 -13.79
CA GLU A 143 -7.28 -3.11 -14.60
C GLU A 143 -8.23 -2.47 -15.63
N VAL A 144 -8.24 -2.97 -16.87
CA VAL A 144 -9.28 -2.58 -17.83
C VAL A 144 -10.53 -3.41 -17.56
N VAL A 145 -11.62 -2.73 -17.25
CA VAL A 145 -12.92 -3.35 -17.00
C VAL A 145 -13.92 -2.95 -18.07
N PHE A 146 -14.76 -3.92 -18.44
CA PHE A 146 -15.83 -3.76 -19.41
C PHE A 146 -17.15 -3.63 -18.66
N VAL A 147 -17.80 -2.46 -18.79
CA VAL A 147 -18.99 -2.10 -18.03
C VAL A 147 -20.20 -1.99 -18.96
N ARG A 148 -21.25 -2.73 -18.59
CA ARG A 148 -22.59 -2.62 -19.17
C ARG A 148 -23.58 -2.14 -18.12
N GLY A 149 -24.36 -1.11 -18.43
CA GLY A 149 -25.41 -0.64 -17.53
C GLY A 149 -26.16 0.55 -18.06
N MET A 150 -27.11 1.05 -17.27
CA MET A 150 -27.90 2.23 -17.61
C MET A 150 -27.22 3.49 -17.11
N ILE A 151 -27.05 4.51 -17.96
CA ILE A 151 -26.60 5.82 -17.50
C ILE A 151 -27.74 6.51 -16.78
N TYR A 152 -27.49 7.05 -15.60
CA TYR A 152 -28.50 7.81 -14.86
C TYR A 152 -28.05 9.23 -14.48
N GLU A 153 -26.76 9.53 -14.60
CA GLU A 153 -26.21 10.88 -14.38
C GLU A 153 -24.98 11.10 -15.27
N SER A 154 -24.77 12.34 -15.71
CA SER A 154 -23.64 12.73 -16.55
C SER A 154 -23.33 14.21 -16.33
N GLY A 155 -22.10 14.53 -15.91
CA GLY A 155 -21.64 15.89 -15.68
C GLY A 155 -20.93 16.09 -14.34
N GLY A 156 -20.48 17.31 -14.07
CA GLY A 156 -19.81 17.68 -12.82
C GLY A 156 -18.98 18.94 -13.00
N MET A 157 -19.07 19.88 -12.05
CA MET A 157 -18.40 21.19 -12.18
C MET A 157 -16.87 21.10 -12.06
N ASN A 158 -16.38 20.29 -11.13
CA ASN A 158 -14.94 20.19 -10.83
C ASN A 158 -14.30 18.93 -11.44
N VAL A 159 -15.03 17.81 -11.46
CA VAL A 159 -14.62 16.55 -12.08
C VAL A 159 -15.76 16.09 -12.96
N THR A 160 -15.52 15.99 -14.26
CA THR A 160 -16.54 15.50 -15.19
C THR A 160 -16.57 13.98 -15.15
N ASN A 161 -17.72 13.41 -14.83
CA ASN A 161 -17.92 11.96 -14.79
C ASN A 161 -19.29 11.57 -15.39
N ILE A 162 -19.44 10.26 -15.61
CA ILE A 162 -20.72 9.62 -15.91
C ILE A 162 -21.00 8.59 -14.83
N HIS A 163 -22.28 8.40 -14.51
CA HIS A 163 -22.69 7.38 -13.57
C HIS A 163 -23.50 6.29 -14.28
N ILE A 164 -23.01 5.06 -14.16
CA ILE A 164 -23.63 3.87 -14.76
C ILE A 164 -24.16 2.99 -13.64
N LYS A 165 -25.41 2.54 -13.76
CA LYS A 165 -26.01 1.52 -12.90
C LYS A 165 -25.96 0.16 -13.62
N PRO A 166 -25.06 -0.75 -13.23
CA PRO A 166 -25.02 -2.10 -13.78
C PRO A 166 -26.28 -2.90 -13.40
N LYS A 167 -26.57 -3.99 -14.12
CA LYS A 167 -27.67 -4.90 -13.75
C LYS A 167 -27.48 -5.54 -12.36
N LYS A 168 -26.23 -5.81 -11.98
CA LYS A 168 -25.84 -6.35 -10.68
C LYS A 168 -24.70 -5.50 -10.11
N GLY A 169 -24.82 -5.08 -8.86
CA GLY A 169 -23.80 -4.30 -8.17
C GLY A 169 -24.19 -2.86 -7.88
N LYS A 170 -23.24 -2.11 -7.31
CA LYS A 170 -23.43 -0.71 -6.95
C LYS A 170 -23.25 0.19 -8.18
N PRO A 171 -23.84 1.40 -8.18
CA PRO A 171 -23.56 2.40 -9.20
C PRO A 171 -22.07 2.72 -9.29
N LEU A 172 -21.59 2.93 -10.51
CA LEU A 172 -20.19 3.20 -10.83
C LEU A 172 -20.06 4.62 -11.38
N GLY A 173 -19.20 5.43 -10.78
CA GLY A 173 -18.78 6.72 -11.33
C GLY A 173 -17.52 6.56 -12.19
N ILE A 174 -17.57 6.98 -13.45
CA ILE A 174 -16.47 6.88 -14.40
C ILE A 174 -16.08 8.29 -14.86
N SER A 175 -14.85 8.70 -14.56
CA SER A 175 -14.28 9.98 -15.00
C SER A 175 -14.11 10.02 -16.52
N CYS A 176 -14.47 11.13 -17.16
CA CYS A 176 -14.38 11.32 -18.59
C CYS A 176 -14.15 12.79 -18.97
N SER A 177 -13.87 13.07 -20.24
CA SER A 177 -13.79 14.44 -20.73
C SER A 177 -15.17 15.11 -20.80
N GLN A 178 -15.18 16.45 -20.84
CA GLN A 178 -16.41 17.22 -21.08
C GLN A 178 -17.07 16.89 -22.42
N ALA A 179 -16.27 16.63 -23.46
CA ALA A 179 -16.78 16.24 -24.77
C ALA A 179 -17.49 14.89 -24.73
N GLU A 180 -16.99 13.94 -23.94
CA GLU A 180 -17.64 12.64 -23.73
C GLU A 180 -18.89 12.77 -22.88
N ALA A 181 -18.86 13.52 -21.78
CA ALA A 181 -20.05 13.75 -20.95
C ALA A 181 -21.20 14.41 -21.74
N ARG A 182 -20.89 15.32 -22.67
CA ARG A 182 -21.91 15.91 -23.59
C ARG A 182 -22.49 14.89 -24.58
N LYS A 183 -21.76 13.83 -24.92
CA LYS A 183 -22.30 12.73 -25.73
C LYS A 183 -23.20 11.83 -24.87
N PHE A 184 -22.77 11.54 -23.65
CA PHE A 184 -23.52 10.71 -22.71
C PHE A 184 -24.78 11.37 -22.16
N SER A 185 -24.85 12.69 -22.07
CA SER A 185 -26.08 13.39 -21.70
C SER A 185 -27.24 13.09 -22.65
N LYS A 186 -26.94 12.79 -23.92
CA LYS A 186 -27.94 12.35 -24.93
C LYS A 186 -28.38 10.90 -24.75
N LEU A 187 -27.65 10.12 -23.94
CA LEU A 187 -27.85 8.70 -23.66
C LEU A 187 -28.34 8.48 -22.21
N LEU A 188 -28.78 9.52 -21.52
CA LEU A 188 -29.38 9.40 -20.19
C LEU A 188 -30.54 8.40 -20.24
N TYR A 189 -30.61 7.54 -19.21
CA TYR A 189 -31.57 6.45 -19.07
C TYR A 189 -31.48 5.36 -20.15
N SER A 190 -30.45 5.37 -20.98
CA SER A 190 -30.19 4.33 -21.96
C SER A 190 -29.12 3.35 -21.46
N THR A 191 -29.18 2.12 -21.95
CA THR A 191 -28.10 1.14 -21.73
C THR A 191 -26.90 1.53 -22.57
N VAL A 192 -25.72 1.55 -21.95
CA VAL A 192 -24.44 1.79 -22.61
C VAL A 192 -23.46 0.66 -22.34
N PHE A 193 -22.48 0.60 -23.23
CA PHE A 193 -21.40 -0.37 -23.23
C PHE A 193 -20.09 0.41 -23.29
N VAL A 194 -19.28 0.33 -22.24
CA VAL A 194 -18.04 1.11 -22.13
C VAL A 194 -16.90 0.26 -21.59
N SER A 195 -15.66 0.64 -21.92
CA SER A 195 -14.46 0.15 -21.25
C SER A 195 -13.87 1.27 -20.42
N ALA A 196 -13.30 0.92 -19.27
CA ALA A 196 -12.70 1.87 -18.35
C ALA A 196 -11.46 1.26 -17.68
N VAL A 197 -10.50 2.10 -17.32
CA VAL A 197 -9.43 1.71 -16.39
C VAL A 197 -9.96 1.90 -14.98
N ARG A 198 -10.00 0.81 -14.22
CA ARG A 198 -10.22 0.82 -12.78
C ARG A 198 -8.86 0.96 -12.10
N GLN A 199 -8.69 1.94 -11.22
CA GLN A 199 -7.44 2.21 -10.51
C GLN A 199 -7.66 2.17 -8.99
N TRP A 200 -6.75 1.58 -8.23
CA TRP A 200 -6.82 1.55 -6.76
C TRP A 200 -5.45 1.36 -6.10
N LYS A 201 -5.24 2.00 -4.95
CA LYS A 201 -4.15 1.63 -4.01
C LYS A 201 -4.67 0.67 -2.94
N LYS A 202 -5.90 0.90 -2.47
CA LYS A 202 -6.62 0.09 -1.49
C LYS A 202 -7.99 -0.26 -2.05
N PRO A 203 -8.57 -1.44 -1.74
CA PRO A 203 -9.86 -1.87 -2.30
C PRO A 203 -11.04 -0.91 -2.07
N LYS A 204 -10.94 -0.02 -1.07
CA LYS A 204 -11.96 0.99 -0.75
C LYS A 204 -11.84 2.26 -1.59
N ASP A 205 -10.66 2.53 -2.17
CA ASP A 205 -10.33 3.77 -2.88
C ASP A 205 -10.26 3.50 -4.38
N VAL A 206 -11.38 3.09 -4.96
CA VAL A 206 -11.49 2.75 -6.39
C VAL A 206 -11.89 3.99 -7.18
N THR A 207 -11.10 4.32 -8.19
CA THR A 207 -11.45 5.30 -9.22
C THR A 207 -11.56 4.62 -10.58
N MET A 208 -12.36 5.20 -11.48
CA MET A 208 -12.51 4.69 -12.84
C MET A 208 -12.35 5.82 -13.85
N ARG A 209 -11.65 5.55 -14.95
CA ARG A 209 -11.47 6.48 -16.07
C ARG A 209 -11.92 5.82 -17.37
N LEU A 210 -12.73 6.52 -18.15
CA LEU A 210 -13.24 6.02 -19.43
C LEU A 210 -12.08 5.77 -20.43
N LEU A 211 -12.16 4.67 -21.17
CA LEU A 211 -11.29 4.34 -22.29
C LEU A 211 -12.02 4.44 -23.63
N ASP A 212 -13.16 3.77 -23.77
CA ASP A 212 -13.93 3.78 -25.02
C ASP A 212 -15.42 3.48 -24.80
N VAL A 213 -16.22 3.74 -25.83
CA VAL A 213 -17.67 3.55 -25.89
C VAL A 213 -18.03 2.71 -27.11
N TYR A 214 -18.86 1.70 -26.91
CA TYR A 214 -19.28 0.76 -27.94
C TYR A 214 -20.72 1.05 -28.38
N LYS A 215 -20.98 0.88 -29.67
CA LYS A 215 -22.28 1.19 -30.30
C LYS A 215 -23.37 0.21 -29.84
N ASP A 216 -22.99 -1.06 -29.71
CA ASP A 216 -23.86 -2.19 -29.46
C ASP A 216 -23.12 -3.26 -28.64
N GLU A 217 -23.90 -4.23 -28.17
CA GLU A 217 -23.43 -5.33 -27.32
C GLU A 217 -22.44 -6.23 -28.06
N GLU A 218 -22.68 -6.51 -29.34
CA GLU A 218 -21.82 -7.35 -30.17
C GLU A 218 -20.40 -6.75 -30.29
N GLN A 219 -20.29 -5.45 -30.56
CA GLN A 219 -19.00 -4.77 -30.59
C GLN A 219 -18.32 -4.80 -29.22
N PHE A 220 -19.07 -4.57 -28.15
CA PHE A 220 -18.55 -4.61 -26.79
C PHE A 220 -17.96 -5.98 -26.45
N GLU A 221 -18.71 -7.06 -26.66
CA GLU A 221 -18.27 -8.42 -26.39
C GLU A 221 -17.06 -8.81 -27.25
N ARG A 222 -17.05 -8.40 -28.52
CA ARG A 222 -15.92 -8.66 -29.43
C ARG A 222 -14.63 -8.00 -28.94
N PHE A 223 -14.69 -6.75 -28.47
CA PHE A 223 -13.50 -6.06 -27.94
C PHE A 223 -13.11 -6.55 -26.56
N GLN A 224 -14.06 -6.98 -25.75
CA GLN A 224 -13.80 -7.63 -24.47
C GLN A 224 -13.03 -8.94 -24.68
N ALA A 225 -13.52 -9.81 -25.55
CA ALA A 225 -12.86 -11.08 -25.88
C ALA A 225 -11.44 -10.86 -26.43
N LEU A 226 -11.28 -9.87 -27.32
CA LEU A 226 -9.97 -9.53 -27.89
C LEU A 226 -9.00 -8.98 -26.85
N TYR A 227 -9.46 -8.15 -25.91
CA TYR A 227 -8.62 -7.66 -24.83
C TYR A 227 -8.13 -8.80 -23.94
N HIS A 228 -9.02 -9.71 -23.55
CA HIS A 228 -8.66 -10.90 -22.77
C HIS A 228 -7.71 -11.83 -23.55
N GLU A 229 -7.95 -12.05 -24.83
CA GLU A 229 -7.06 -12.87 -25.67
C GLU A 229 -5.62 -12.33 -25.67
N TYR A 230 -5.44 -11.01 -25.78
CA TYR A 230 -4.11 -10.40 -25.79
C TYR A 230 -3.47 -10.31 -24.40
N THR A 231 -4.27 -10.21 -23.35
CA THR A 231 -3.77 -10.04 -21.98
C THR A 231 -3.45 -11.40 -21.34
N ASP A 232 -4.27 -12.42 -21.61
CA ASP A 232 -4.24 -13.71 -20.93
C ASP A 232 -3.42 -14.78 -21.69
N SER A 233 -3.09 -14.56 -22.96
CA SER A 233 -2.26 -15.50 -23.74
C SER A 233 -0.77 -15.45 -23.34
N GLU A 234 -0.07 -16.59 -23.44
CA GLU A 234 1.37 -16.68 -23.15
C GLU A 234 2.23 -15.75 -24.02
N SER A 235 3.39 -15.36 -23.46
CA SER A 235 4.08 -14.10 -23.76
C SER A 235 4.33 -13.79 -25.24
N SER A 236 4.74 -14.74 -26.08
CA SER A 236 5.12 -14.47 -27.47
C SER A 236 3.95 -14.57 -28.45
N GLU A 237 2.96 -15.42 -28.18
CA GLU A 237 1.83 -15.67 -29.08
C GLU A 237 0.89 -14.47 -29.15
N ARG A 238 0.65 -13.80 -28.01
CA ARG A 238 -0.17 -12.58 -27.97
C ARG A 238 0.33 -11.47 -28.89
N PHE A 239 1.65 -11.29 -29.01
CA PHE A 239 2.22 -10.25 -29.86
C PHE A 239 2.06 -10.59 -31.34
N ASN A 240 2.18 -11.88 -31.70
CA ASN A 240 1.95 -12.34 -33.07
C ASN A 240 0.48 -12.16 -33.47
N LYS A 241 -0.46 -12.57 -32.60
CA LYS A 241 -1.90 -12.38 -32.82
C LYS A 241 -2.28 -10.92 -32.99
N LEU A 242 -1.83 -10.07 -32.06
CA LEU A 242 -2.04 -8.62 -32.15
C LEU A 242 -1.47 -8.04 -33.46
N ARG A 243 -0.27 -8.48 -33.85
CA ARG A 243 0.36 -8.03 -35.09
C ARG A 243 -0.45 -8.45 -36.31
N GLU A 244 -0.85 -9.70 -36.39
CA GLU A 244 -1.64 -10.24 -37.50
C GLU A 244 -3.00 -9.54 -37.61
N ASP A 245 -3.68 -9.32 -36.49
CA ASP A 245 -4.97 -8.64 -36.46
C ASP A 245 -4.87 -7.17 -36.87
N LEU A 246 -3.83 -6.45 -36.42
CA LEU A 246 -3.57 -5.07 -36.85
C LEU A 246 -3.22 -4.97 -38.32
N ILE A 247 -2.33 -5.82 -38.84
CA ILE A 247 -1.96 -5.85 -40.26
C ILE A 247 -3.18 -6.20 -41.11
N SER A 248 -3.92 -7.25 -40.76
CA SER A 248 -5.15 -7.67 -41.46
C SER A 248 -6.19 -6.55 -41.49
N THR A 249 -6.36 -5.83 -40.38
CA THR A 249 -7.27 -4.67 -40.29
C THR A 249 -6.78 -3.52 -41.17
N LEU A 250 -5.49 -3.20 -41.17
CA LEU A 250 -4.90 -2.14 -41.98
C LEU A 250 -5.02 -2.44 -43.48
N THR A 251 -4.72 -3.67 -43.89
CA THR A 251 -4.82 -4.08 -45.29
C THR A 251 -6.26 -4.03 -45.80
N LYS A 252 -7.24 -4.41 -44.98
CA LYS A 252 -8.66 -4.44 -45.38
C LYS A 252 -9.36 -3.08 -45.31
N PHE A 253 -9.03 -2.26 -44.31
CA PHE A 253 -9.82 -1.08 -43.96
C PHE A 253 -9.01 0.22 -43.85
N GLY A 254 -7.68 0.16 -43.94
CA GLY A 254 -6.79 1.30 -43.82
C GLY A 254 -6.66 1.88 -42.40
N ALA A 255 -5.88 2.96 -42.28
CA ALA A 255 -5.57 3.62 -41.01
C ALA A 255 -6.78 4.27 -40.32
N ALA A 256 -7.81 4.64 -41.10
CA ALA A 256 -9.04 5.26 -40.58
C ALA A 256 -10.01 4.25 -39.94
N SER A 257 -9.64 2.97 -39.87
CA SER A 257 -10.47 1.93 -39.26
C SER A 257 -10.72 2.22 -37.77
N PRO A 258 -12.00 2.32 -37.33
CA PRO A 258 -12.34 2.51 -35.92
C PRO A 258 -11.79 1.42 -35.01
N ARG A 259 -11.51 0.23 -35.56
CA ARG A 259 -10.91 -0.89 -34.82
C ARG A 259 -9.50 -0.56 -34.34
N ILE A 260 -8.70 0.13 -35.15
CA ILE A 260 -7.33 0.52 -34.79
C ILE A 260 -7.35 1.52 -33.64
N SER A 261 -8.14 2.59 -33.76
CA SER A 261 -8.25 3.61 -32.72
C SER A 261 -8.75 3.03 -31.39
N ARG A 262 -9.67 2.05 -31.42
CA ARG A 262 -10.16 1.34 -30.23
C ARG A 262 -9.09 0.49 -29.56
N ILE A 263 -8.32 -0.28 -30.34
CA ILE A 263 -7.17 -1.03 -29.80
C ILE A 263 -6.18 -0.06 -29.15
N MET A 264 -5.87 1.05 -29.81
CA MET A 264 -4.96 2.05 -29.23
C MET A 264 -5.49 2.62 -27.91
N ARG A 265 -6.78 2.93 -27.81
CA ARG A 265 -7.38 3.45 -26.56
C ARG A 265 -7.40 2.43 -25.42
N LEU A 266 -7.64 1.16 -25.72
CA LEU A 266 -7.62 0.09 -24.71
C LEU A 266 -6.27 -0.01 -23.98
N TYR A 267 -5.17 0.29 -24.67
CA TYR A 267 -3.81 0.23 -24.11
C TYR A 267 -3.23 1.62 -23.77
N ASN A 268 -4.08 2.66 -23.70
CA ASN A 268 -3.66 4.02 -23.35
C ASN A 268 -3.84 4.28 -21.84
N HIS A 269 -3.10 3.51 -21.02
CA HIS A 269 -3.08 3.65 -19.56
C HIS A 269 -1.73 3.20 -18.96
N ALA A 270 -1.44 3.62 -17.73
CA ALA A 270 -0.08 3.57 -17.17
C ALA A 270 0.46 2.15 -16.99
N LEU A 271 -0.39 1.20 -16.60
CA LEU A 271 0.00 -0.21 -16.40
C LEU A 271 -0.27 -1.11 -17.61
N SER A 272 -0.45 -0.54 -18.81
CA SER A 272 -0.52 -1.34 -20.03
C SER A 272 0.79 -2.10 -20.30
N ASP A 273 0.68 -3.32 -20.81
CA ASP A 273 1.84 -4.13 -21.19
C ASP A 273 2.71 -3.40 -22.23
N ARG A 274 3.98 -3.19 -21.87
CA ARG A 274 4.94 -2.44 -22.69
C ARG A 274 5.20 -3.12 -24.03
N GLY A 275 5.19 -4.45 -24.08
CA GLY A 275 5.34 -5.23 -25.30
C GLY A 275 4.15 -5.04 -26.23
N ILE A 276 2.92 -4.97 -25.70
CA ILE A 276 1.71 -4.68 -26.47
C ILE A 276 1.80 -3.26 -27.07
N ILE A 277 2.10 -2.26 -26.24
CA ILE A 277 2.22 -0.86 -26.71
C ILE A 277 3.32 -0.75 -27.79
N ARG A 278 4.49 -1.36 -27.57
CA ARG A 278 5.58 -1.38 -28.57
C ARG A 278 5.14 -2.01 -29.88
N THR A 279 4.42 -3.14 -29.83
CA THR A 279 3.89 -3.82 -31.02
C THR A 279 2.94 -2.89 -31.79
N ILE A 280 2.00 -2.24 -31.10
CA ILE A 280 1.06 -1.28 -31.71
C ILE A 280 1.82 -0.13 -32.38
N LEU A 281 2.73 0.53 -31.65
CA LEU A 281 3.49 1.67 -32.15
C LEU A 281 4.41 1.28 -33.32
N PHE A 282 5.04 0.10 -33.27
CA PHE A 282 5.93 -0.36 -34.33
C PHE A 282 5.16 -0.56 -35.65
N ILE A 283 4.01 -1.24 -35.59
CA ILE A 283 3.17 -1.50 -36.77
C ILE A 283 2.59 -0.21 -37.34
N LEU A 284 2.15 0.70 -36.46
CA LEU A 284 1.51 1.96 -36.87
C LEU A 284 2.51 3.10 -37.17
N LYS A 285 3.81 2.88 -36.97
CA LYS A 285 4.86 3.89 -37.19
C LYS A 285 4.79 4.56 -38.57
N PRO A 286 4.58 3.85 -39.69
CA PRO A 286 4.47 4.47 -41.01
C PRO A 286 3.27 5.42 -41.14
N LEU A 287 2.25 5.24 -40.30
CA LEU A 287 0.96 5.93 -40.34
C LEU A 287 0.82 6.98 -39.21
N ARG A 288 1.88 7.25 -38.45
CA ARG A 288 1.83 8.14 -37.27
C ARG A 288 1.36 9.58 -37.56
N HIS A 289 1.44 10.02 -38.82
CA HIS A 289 1.00 11.35 -39.25
C HIS A 289 -0.44 11.37 -39.79
N GLU A 290 -1.09 10.21 -39.89
CA GLU A 290 -2.48 10.11 -40.31
C GLU A 290 -3.40 10.72 -39.26
N LYS A 291 -4.25 11.69 -39.69
CA LYS A 291 -5.14 12.45 -38.81
C LYS A 291 -6.01 11.58 -37.90
N ALA A 292 -6.36 10.37 -38.36
CA ALA A 292 -7.22 9.44 -37.63
C ALA A 292 -6.55 8.82 -36.39
N ILE A 293 -5.21 8.71 -36.36
CA ILE A 293 -4.47 8.02 -35.29
C ILE A 293 -3.34 8.84 -34.67
N ALA A 294 -2.96 9.98 -35.26
CA ALA A 294 -1.80 10.78 -34.84
C ALA A 294 -1.80 11.10 -33.34
N SER A 295 -2.89 11.65 -32.80
CA SER A 295 -2.98 11.98 -31.38
C SER A 295 -2.88 10.74 -30.48
N LEU A 296 -3.55 9.65 -30.87
CA LEU A 296 -3.52 8.39 -30.11
C LEU A 296 -2.12 7.75 -30.12
N TYR A 297 -1.38 7.93 -31.22
CA TYR A 297 -0.01 7.44 -31.35
C TYR A 297 0.90 8.20 -30.36
N ASP A 298 0.77 9.52 -30.29
CA ASP A 298 1.54 10.36 -29.38
C ASP A 298 1.21 10.07 -27.90
N ASP A 299 -0.07 9.87 -27.58
CA ASP A 299 -0.52 9.48 -26.25
C ASP A 299 0.10 8.14 -25.83
N LEU A 300 0.00 7.11 -26.68
CA LEU A 300 0.60 5.79 -26.42
C LEU A 300 2.13 5.85 -26.29
N ALA A 301 2.79 6.64 -27.14
CA ALA A 301 4.23 6.84 -27.04
C ALA A 301 4.62 7.50 -25.71
N THR A 302 3.78 8.40 -25.20
CA THR A 302 3.95 9.04 -23.88
C THR A 302 3.77 8.03 -22.76
N VAL A 303 2.73 7.20 -22.81
CA VAL A 303 2.53 6.10 -21.85
C VAL A 303 3.74 5.15 -21.84
N LEU A 304 4.24 4.74 -23.01
CA LEU A 304 5.40 3.86 -23.11
C LEU A 304 6.67 4.50 -22.51
N LYS A 305 6.86 5.81 -22.66
CA LYS A 305 8.00 6.54 -22.05
C LYS A 305 7.86 6.64 -20.54
N ASN A 306 6.69 7.03 -20.05
CA ASN A 306 6.44 7.24 -18.62
C ASN A 306 6.40 5.94 -17.81
N GLY A 307 6.05 4.81 -18.44
CA GLY A 307 6.16 3.50 -17.78
C GLY A 307 7.60 3.08 -17.43
N ASN A 308 8.65 3.79 -17.88
CA ASN A 308 10.03 3.54 -17.43
C ASN A 308 10.35 4.17 -16.06
N THR A 309 9.57 5.15 -15.59
CA THR A 309 9.88 5.87 -14.34
C THR A 309 9.14 5.35 -13.12
N GLN A 310 8.14 4.47 -13.28
CA GLN A 310 7.33 3.94 -12.17
C GLN A 310 7.82 2.61 -11.58
N HIS A 311 8.80 1.94 -12.19
CA HIS A 311 9.43 0.72 -11.64
C HIS A 311 10.80 0.97 -10.99
N SER A 312 11.12 2.24 -10.73
CA SER A 312 12.38 2.68 -10.13
C SER A 312 12.18 3.21 -8.71
N TYR A 313 11.51 2.44 -7.85
CA TYR A 313 11.45 2.70 -6.40
C TYR A 313 11.39 1.37 -5.65
#